data_AF-A0A0U3TX07-F1
#
_entry.id   AF-A0A0U3TX07-F1
#
_cell.length_a   1.000
_cell.length_b   1.000
_cell.length_c   1.000
_cell.angle_alpha   90.00
_cell.angle_beta   90.00
_cell.angle_gamma   90.00
#
_symmetry.space_group_name_H-M   'P 1'
#
loop_
_entity.id
_entity.type
_entity.pdbx_description
1 polymer ?
#
loop_
_entity_poly.entity_id
_entity_poly.type
_entity_poly.pdbx_seq_one_letter_code
_entity_poly.pdbx_strand_id
1 'polypeptide(L)'
;IWVMIFPMMVKIDFSALHQVKSHWKGIGVTLFVNWAVKPFSMALLAWLFIRHWFAPYLPAEQLDSYVAGLILLAAAPCTAMVFVWSRLTGGDPYFTLSQVALNDAIMIVAFAPIVGLLLGLSAIVVPWDTLFTSVVLYIVIPVILAQVWRRLLLKRGQAAFDATMAQLGHASIIALLATLVLLFAFQGEAIIAQPLIIALLAVPILIQVFFNSGLAYWLNRKVGEKHSVACPSALIGASNFFELAVA
;
A
#
# COMPACT_ATOMS: atom_id res chain seq x y z
N ILE A 1 -2.31 -13.02 -7.43
CA ILE A 1 -2.56 -12.19 -6.21
C ILE A 1 -2.43 -13.00 -4.93
N TRP A 2 -3.28 -13.99 -4.64
CA TRP A 2 -3.20 -14.73 -3.36
C TRP A 2 -1.82 -15.33 -3.05
N VAL A 3 -1.17 -15.98 -4.03
CA VAL A 3 0.18 -16.55 -3.88
C VAL A 3 1.23 -15.49 -3.48
N MET A 4 1.02 -14.23 -3.89
CA MET A 4 1.91 -13.11 -3.58
C MET A 4 1.62 -12.50 -2.20
N ILE A 5 0.34 -12.36 -1.84
CA ILE A 5 -0.07 -11.71 -0.60
C ILE A 5 0.05 -12.65 0.61
N PHE A 6 -0.29 -13.92 0.42
CA PHE A 6 -0.42 -14.90 1.49
C PHE A 6 0.86 -15.10 2.32
N PRO A 7 2.07 -15.23 1.73
CA PRO A 7 3.30 -15.35 2.50
C PRO A 7 3.58 -14.13 3.39
N MET A 8 3.20 -12.93 2.95
CA MET A 8 3.34 -11.72 3.75
C MET A 8 2.40 -11.74 4.95
N MET A 9 1.13 -12.10 4.73
CA MET A 9 0.15 -12.20 5.81
C MET A 9 0.51 -13.28 6.84
N VAL A 10 1.18 -14.36 6.43
CA VAL A 10 1.68 -15.41 7.34
C VAL A 10 2.84 -14.90 8.21
N LYS A 11 3.64 -13.97 7.70
CA LYS A 11 4.73 -13.31 8.45
C LYS A 11 4.22 -12.31 9.48
N ILE A 12 2.97 -11.84 9.38
CA ILE A 12 2.39 -10.92 10.35
C ILE A 12 2.36 -11.57 11.73
N ASP A 13 3.13 -11.00 12.64
CA ASP A 13 3.16 -11.39 14.04
C ASP A 13 2.40 -10.37 14.90
N PHE A 14 1.15 -10.68 15.23
CA PHE A 14 0.35 -9.85 16.13
C PHE A 14 0.93 -9.77 17.56
N SER A 15 1.81 -10.69 17.97
CA SER A 15 2.52 -10.56 19.25
C SER A 15 3.63 -9.51 19.21
N ALA A 16 4.20 -9.26 18.02
CA ALA A 16 5.17 -8.19 17.81
C ALA A 16 4.54 -6.78 17.87
N LEU A 17 3.21 -6.65 17.89
CA LEU A 17 2.53 -5.36 18.14
C LEU A 17 2.84 -4.79 19.52
N HIS A 18 3.22 -5.60 20.51
CA HIS A 18 3.67 -5.06 21.80
C HIS A 18 4.95 -4.20 21.65
N GLN A 19 5.75 -4.46 20.62
CA GLN A 19 6.98 -3.73 20.34
C GLN A 19 6.72 -2.35 19.72
N VAL A 20 5.49 -2.05 19.27
CA VAL A 20 5.08 -0.71 18.79
C VAL A 20 5.39 0.38 19.81
N LYS A 21 5.38 0.05 21.11
CA LYS A 21 5.71 1.01 22.18
C LYS A 21 7.14 1.57 22.09
N SER A 22 8.11 0.82 21.57
CA SER A 22 9.50 1.30 21.51
C SER A 22 9.73 2.41 20.48
N HIS A 23 8.92 2.44 19.42
CA HIS A 23 9.00 3.43 18.32
C HIS A 23 7.67 4.15 18.08
N TRP A 24 6.90 4.39 19.15
CA TRP A 24 5.53 4.89 19.04
C TRP A 24 5.44 6.25 18.31
N LYS A 25 6.46 7.11 18.43
CA LYS A 25 6.50 8.40 17.73
C LYS A 25 6.64 8.20 16.23
N GLY A 26 7.63 7.44 15.78
CA GLY A 26 7.79 7.12 14.35
C GLY A 26 6.60 6.37 13.77
N ILE A 27 5.99 5.46 14.55
CA ILE A 27 4.80 4.73 14.11
C ILE A 27 3.61 5.69 13.96
N GLY A 28 3.39 6.57 14.94
CA GLY A 28 2.35 7.59 14.88
C GLY A 28 2.50 8.52 13.68
N VAL A 29 3.73 8.96 13.37
CA VAL A 29 4.01 9.77 12.18
C VAL A 29 3.66 9.01 10.90
N THR A 30 4.09 7.76 10.78
CA THR A 30 3.84 6.95 9.58
C THR A 30 2.34 6.71 9.38
N LEU A 31 1.61 6.38 10.44
CA LEU A 31 0.16 6.19 10.39
C LEU A 31 -0.57 7.46 10.01
N PHE A 32 -0.18 8.60 10.59
CA PHE A 32 -0.75 9.89 10.24
C PHE A 32 -0.55 10.18 8.74
N VAL A 33 0.65 9.98 8.22
CA VAL A 33 0.92 10.19 6.80
C VAL A 33 0.11 9.21 5.94
N ASN A 34 0.08 7.92 6.28
CA ASN A 34 -0.59 6.89 5.50
C ASN A 34 -2.12 7.03 5.44
N TRP A 35 -2.74 7.36 6.56
CA TRP A 35 -4.20 7.28 6.69
C TRP A 35 -4.89 8.64 6.64
N ALA A 36 -4.20 9.72 7.06
CA ALA A 36 -4.77 11.06 7.08
C ALA A 36 -4.21 11.97 5.98
N VAL A 37 -2.90 11.93 5.69
CA VAL A 37 -2.32 12.85 4.70
C VAL A 37 -2.42 12.30 3.29
N LYS A 38 -2.02 11.05 3.08
CA LYS A 38 -1.85 10.47 1.75
C LYS A 38 -3.16 10.30 0.97
N PRO A 39 -4.24 9.73 1.53
CA PRO A 39 -5.48 9.54 0.76
C PRO A 39 -6.13 10.88 0.41
N PHE A 40 -6.13 11.82 1.37
CA PHE A 40 -6.73 13.14 1.23
C PHE A 40 -5.92 14.07 0.32
N SER A 41 -4.59 14.04 0.43
CA SER A 41 -3.72 14.77 -0.50
C SER A 41 -3.86 14.22 -1.92
N MET A 42 -4.04 12.90 -2.11
CA MET A 42 -4.31 12.37 -3.44
C MET A 42 -5.66 12.82 -3.97
N ALA A 43 -6.71 12.80 -3.16
CA ALA A 43 -8.03 13.29 -3.60
C ALA A 43 -7.96 14.76 -4.04
N LEU A 44 -7.23 15.61 -3.30
CA LEU A 44 -7.00 17.00 -3.68
C LEU A 44 -6.18 17.12 -4.98
N LEU A 45 -5.09 16.37 -5.10
CA LEU A 45 -4.25 16.37 -6.31
C LEU A 45 -5.02 15.85 -7.52
N ALA A 46 -5.80 14.78 -7.36
CA ALA A 46 -6.64 14.23 -8.41
C ALA A 46 -7.69 15.25 -8.84
N TRP A 47 -8.35 15.93 -7.91
CA TRP A 47 -9.29 17.00 -8.23
C TRP A 47 -8.63 18.18 -8.98
N LEU A 48 -7.46 18.64 -8.52
CA LEU A 48 -6.74 19.75 -9.13
C LEU A 48 -6.17 19.40 -10.51
N PHE A 49 -5.43 18.30 -10.60
CA PHE A 49 -4.76 17.91 -11.84
C PHE A 49 -5.75 17.32 -12.84
N ILE A 50 -6.61 16.38 -12.45
CA ILE A 50 -7.48 15.68 -13.40
C ILE A 50 -8.69 16.52 -13.80
N ARG A 51 -9.40 17.13 -12.82
CA ARG A 51 -10.65 17.87 -13.13
C ARG A 51 -10.43 19.32 -13.55
N HIS A 52 -9.25 19.92 -13.31
CA HIS A 52 -9.01 21.32 -13.65
C HIS A 52 -7.88 21.46 -14.67
N TRP A 53 -6.63 21.15 -14.29
CA TRP A 53 -5.48 21.46 -15.14
C TRP A 53 -5.38 20.56 -16.38
N PHE A 54 -5.69 19.28 -16.25
CA PHE A 54 -5.58 18.29 -17.32
C PHE A 54 -6.91 17.91 -17.94
N ALA A 55 -8.04 18.42 -17.43
CA ALA A 55 -9.36 18.13 -17.97
C ALA A 55 -9.48 18.35 -19.50
N PRO A 56 -8.89 19.41 -20.11
CA PRO A 56 -8.94 19.60 -21.57
C PRO A 56 -8.14 18.54 -22.37
N TYR A 57 -7.18 17.87 -21.71
CA TYR A 57 -6.26 16.91 -22.34
C TYR A 57 -6.63 15.46 -22.05
N LEU A 58 -7.68 15.23 -21.25
CA LEU A 58 -8.13 13.91 -20.83
C LEU A 58 -9.54 13.65 -21.38
N PRO A 59 -9.89 12.39 -21.71
CA PRO A 59 -11.25 12.04 -22.11
C PRO A 59 -12.25 12.38 -21.00
N ALA A 60 -13.23 13.23 -21.30
CA ALA A 60 -14.20 13.72 -20.33
C ALA A 60 -14.95 12.60 -19.60
N GLU A 61 -15.25 11.51 -20.31
CA GLU A 61 -15.95 10.33 -19.78
C GLU A 61 -15.10 9.52 -18.78
N GLN A 62 -13.77 9.67 -18.79
CA GLN A 62 -12.84 8.87 -17.97
C GLN A 62 -12.29 9.63 -16.76
N LEU A 63 -12.59 10.93 -16.63
CA LEU A 63 -12.08 11.76 -15.53
C LEU A 63 -12.41 11.15 -14.16
N ASP A 64 -13.63 10.68 -13.97
CA ASP A 64 -14.07 10.06 -12.73
C ASP A 64 -13.32 8.75 -12.46
N SER A 65 -13.10 7.93 -13.49
CA SER A 65 -12.33 6.69 -13.38
C SER A 65 -10.86 6.94 -13.01
N TYR A 66 -10.24 7.98 -13.58
CA TYR A 66 -8.86 8.34 -13.22
C TYR A 66 -8.76 8.88 -11.79
N VAL A 67 -9.71 9.73 -11.37
CA VAL A 67 -9.75 10.22 -9.97
C VAL A 67 -9.95 9.05 -9.01
N ALA A 68 -10.88 8.14 -9.30
CA ALA A 68 -11.12 6.96 -8.48
C ALA A 68 -9.87 6.07 -8.39
N GLY A 69 -9.21 5.78 -9.52
CA GLY A 69 -7.98 5.00 -9.57
C GLY A 69 -6.84 5.61 -8.74
N LEU A 70 -6.65 6.93 -8.81
CA LEU A 70 -5.66 7.63 -8.00
C LEU A 70 -5.96 7.53 -6.49
N ILE A 71 -7.22 7.72 -6.09
CA ILE A 71 -7.65 7.61 -4.69
C ILE A 71 -7.44 6.18 -4.17
N LEU A 72 -7.85 5.16 -4.94
CA LEU A 72 -7.68 3.75 -4.59
C LEU A 72 -6.19 3.40 -4.41
N LEU A 73 -5.34 3.86 -5.34
CA LEU A 73 -3.90 3.65 -5.28
C LEU A 73 -3.28 4.28 -4.03
N ALA A 74 -3.68 5.50 -3.68
CA ALA A 74 -3.13 6.21 -2.52
C ALA A 74 -3.61 5.65 -1.18
N ALA A 75 -4.84 5.14 -1.12
CA ALA A 75 -5.44 4.58 0.09
C ALA A 75 -4.86 3.21 0.47
N ALA A 76 -4.20 2.51 -0.45
CA ALA A 76 -3.62 1.19 -0.22
C ALA A 76 -2.14 1.29 0.23
N PRO A 77 -1.80 1.07 1.51
CA PRO A 77 -0.43 1.13 1.99
C PRO A 77 0.40 -0.08 1.52
N CYS A 78 1.67 0.14 1.15
CA CYS A 78 2.56 -0.94 0.73
C CYS A 78 3.05 -1.81 1.89
N THR A 79 3.24 -3.12 1.62
CA THR A 79 3.53 -4.15 2.62
C THR A 79 4.85 -4.88 2.37
N ALA A 80 5.15 -5.24 1.11
CA ALA A 80 6.30 -6.08 0.75
C ALA A 80 7.59 -5.29 0.51
N MET A 81 7.54 -4.35 -0.43
CA MET A 81 8.74 -3.76 -1.03
C MET A 81 9.50 -2.90 -0.02
N VAL A 82 8.76 -2.32 0.94
CA VAL A 82 9.28 -1.50 2.03
C VAL A 82 10.34 -2.21 2.88
N PHE A 83 10.31 -3.54 3.00
CA PHE A 83 11.37 -4.28 3.70
C PHE A 83 12.70 -4.24 2.97
N VAL A 84 12.67 -4.35 1.64
CA VAL A 84 13.89 -4.31 0.81
C VAL A 84 14.49 -2.91 0.86
N TRP A 85 13.67 -1.88 0.63
CA TRP A 85 14.12 -0.48 0.67
C TRP A 85 14.61 -0.06 2.06
N SER A 86 13.91 -0.47 3.12
CA SER A 86 14.34 -0.26 4.51
C SER A 86 15.70 -0.90 4.76
N ARG A 87 15.92 -2.15 4.32
CA ARG A 87 17.22 -2.82 4.46
C ARG A 87 18.34 -2.11 3.71
N LEU A 88 18.09 -1.64 2.49
CA LEU A 88 19.07 -0.92 1.68
C LEU A 88 19.48 0.43 2.28
N THR A 89 18.63 1.01 3.14
CA THR A 89 18.85 2.31 3.77
C THR A 89 19.31 2.20 5.23
N GLY A 90 19.61 0.99 5.72
CA GLY A 90 20.00 0.77 7.12
C GLY A 90 18.85 1.01 8.10
N GLY A 91 17.62 0.79 7.64
CA GLY A 91 16.40 0.88 8.43
C GLY A 91 16.31 -0.17 9.52
N ASP A 92 15.61 0.17 10.60
CA ASP A 92 15.36 -0.73 11.71
C ASP A 92 14.34 -1.82 11.27
N PRO A 93 14.72 -3.11 11.32
CA PRO A 93 13.86 -4.18 10.85
C PRO A 93 12.65 -4.40 11.77
N TYR A 94 12.77 -4.13 13.07
CA TYR A 94 11.67 -4.25 14.02
C TYR A 94 10.64 -3.16 13.78
N PHE A 95 11.08 -1.90 13.63
CA PHE A 95 10.19 -0.80 13.26
C PHE A 95 9.43 -1.10 11.96
N THR A 96 10.16 -1.53 10.93
CA THR A 96 9.58 -1.82 9.61
C THR A 96 8.53 -2.94 9.70
N LEU A 97 8.85 -4.02 10.41
CA LEU A 97 7.94 -5.15 10.61
C LEU A 97 6.67 -4.74 11.38
N SER A 98 6.83 -4.06 12.51
CA SER A 98 5.70 -3.60 13.33
C SER A 98 4.82 -2.61 12.57
N GLN A 99 5.42 -1.71 11.80
CA GLN A 99 4.68 -0.72 11.01
C GLN A 99 3.86 -1.37 9.88
N VAL A 100 4.44 -2.32 9.16
CA VAL A 100 3.72 -3.06 8.11
C VAL A 100 2.56 -3.86 8.71
N ALA A 101 2.81 -4.62 9.78
CA ALA A 101 1.77 -5.39 10.47
C ALA A 101 0.61 -4.49 10.94
N LEU A 102 0.93 -3.30 11.46
CA LEU A 102 -0.08 -2.34 11.91
C LEU A 102 -0.85 -1.71 10.75
N ASN A 103 -0.17 -1.35 9.66
CA ASN A 103 -0.83 -0.87 8.44
C ASN A 103 -1.81 -1.92 7.88
N ASP A 104 -1.41 -3.19 7.83
CA ASP A 104 -2.25 -4.27 7.32
C ASP A 104 -3.49 -4.48 8.20
N ALA A 105 -3.31 -4.42 9.52
CA ALA A 105 -4.41 -4.51 10.47
C ALA A 105 -5.40 -3.35 10.31
N ILE A 106 -4.90 -2.12 10.17
CA ILE A 106 -5.75 -0.93 9.95
C ILE A 106 -6.43 -1.01 8.58
N MET A 107 -5.76 -1.52 7.55
CA MET A 107 -6.30 -1.64 6.20
C MET A 107 -7.58 -2.48 6.15
N ILE A 108 -7.67 -3.56 6.92
CA ILE A 108 -8.89 -4.40 7.01
C ILE A 108 -10.14 -3.58 7.36
N VAL A 109 -9.99 -2.57 8.22
CA VAL A 109 -11.11 -1.81 8.77
C VAL A 109 -11.25 -0.42 8.16
N ALA A 110 -10.15 0.24 7.82
CA ALA A 110 -10.14 1.65 7.42
C ALA A 110 -10.15 1.86 5.91
N PHE A 111 -9.69 0.88 5.11
CA PHE A 111 -9.58 1.03 3.66
C PHE A 111 -10.93 1.34 2.99
N ALA A 112 -11.92 0.45 3.16
CA ALA A 112 -13.23 0.64 2.53
C ALA A 112 -13.96 1.92 3.00
N PRO A 113 -14.01 2.26 4.30
CA PRO A 113 -14.60 3.52 4.76
C PRO A 113 -13.92 4.77 4.20
N ILE A 114 -12.58 4.82 4.18
CA ILE A 114 -11.84 5.99 3.69
C ILE A 114 -12.02 6.14 2.19
N VAL A 115 -11.91 5.06 1.42
CA VAL A 115 -12.17 5.08 -0.02
C VAL A 115 -13.60 5.50 -0.31
N GLY A 116 -14.59 4.91 0.36
CA GLY A 116 -15.99 5.27 0.19
C GLY A 116 -16.26 6.75 0.51
N LEU A 117 -15.67 7.28 1.58
CA LEU A 117 -15.75 8.70 1.90
C LEU A 117 -15.15 9.58 0.80
N LEU A 118 -13.92 9.29 0.36
CA LEU A 118 -13.21 10.12 -0.63
C LEU A 118 -13.84 10.07 -2.02
N LEU A 119 -14.35 8.91 -2.44
CA LEU A 119 -15.11 8.77 -3.68
C LEU A 119 -16.45 9.52 -3.59
N GLY A 120 -17.15 9.41 -2.45
CA GLY A 120 -18.38 10.16 -2.20
C GLY A 120 -18.18 11.67 -2.22
N LEU A 121 -17.10 12.18 -1.61
CA LEU A 121 -16.71 13.60 -1.67
C LEU A 121 -16.37 14.05 -3.09
N SER A 122 -15.94 13.12 -3.95
CA SER A 122 -15.63 13.38 -5.35
C SER A 122 -16.84 13.25 -6.29
N ALA A 123 -18.04 13.06 -5.73
CA ALA A 123 -19.30 12.79 -6.44
C ALA A 123 -19.26 11.54 -7.35
N ILE A 124 -18.38 10.58 -7.03
CA ILE A 124 -18.25 9.31 -7.76
C ILE A 124 -19.11 8.28 -7.04
N VAL A 125 -19.91 7.54 -7.79
CA VAL A 125 -20.74 6.45 -7.23
C VAL A 125 -19.83 5.41 -6.58
N VAL A 126 -20.03 5.16 -5.30
CA VAL A 126 -19.24 4.20 -4.53
C VAL A 126 -19.77 2.79 -4.77
N PRO A 127 -18.99 1.87 -5.36
CA PRO A 127 -19.43 0.50 -5.60
C PRO A 127 -19.26 -0.33 -4.32
N TRP A 128 -20.15 -0.14 -3.35
CA TRP A 128 -20.07 -0.77 -2.03
C TRP A 128 -20.04 -2.30 -2.09
N ASP A 129 -20.82 -2.91 -2.98
CA ASP A 129 -20.83 -4.36 -3.17
C ASP A 129 -19.44 -4.85 -3.61
N THR A 130 -18.86 -4.21 -4.64
CA THR A 130 -17.53 -4.55 -5.14
C THR A 130 -16.45 -4.29 -4.09
N LEU A 131 -16.47 -3.13 -3.42
CA LEU A 131 -15.49 -2.81 -2.37
C LEU A 131 -15.54 -3.82 -1.21
N PHE A 132 -16.75 -4.16 -0.75
CA PHE A 132 -16.92 -5.13 0.33
C PHE A 132 -16.46 -6.53 -0.09
N THR A 133 -16.88 -7.00 -1.28
CA THR A 133 -16.44 -8.28 -1.83
C THR A 133 -14.91 -8.33 -1.98
N SER A 134 -14.28 -7.28 -2.53
CA SER A 134 -12.83 -7.23 -2.70
C SER A 134 -12.09 -7.24 -1.35
N VAL A 135 -12.57 -6.49 -0.34
CA VAL A 135 -11.97 -6.52 1.01
C VAL A 135 -12.10 -7.91 1.63
N VAL A 136 -13.28 -8.53 1.55
CA VAL A 136 -13.48 -9.87 2.12
C VAL A 136 -12.61 -10.91 1.42
N LEU A 137 -12.62 -10.92 0.08
CA LEU A 137 -11.95 -11.93 -0.73
C LEU A 137 -10.42 -11.76 -0.74
N TYR A 138 -9.91 -10.54 -0.86
CA TYR A 138 -8.47 -10.28 -1.04
C TYR A 138 -7.74 -9.90 0.25
N ILE A 139 -8.47 -9.54 1.32
CA ILE A 139 -7.86 -9.18 2.61
C ILE A 139 -8.33 -10.13 3.72
N VAL A 140 -9.63 -10.17 4.05
CA VAL A 140 -10.12 -10.88 5.24
C VAL A 140 -9.87 -12.38 5.17
N ILE A 141 -10.28 -13.05 4.09
CA ILE A 141 -10.11 -14.50 3.95
C ILE A 141 -8.61 -14.89 3.95
N PRO A 142 -7.73 -14.27 3.13
CA PRO A 142 -6.31 -14.53 3.17
C PRO A 142 -5.67 -14.33 4.54
N VAL A 143 -6.04 -13.27 5.29
CA VAL A 143 -5.51 -13.03 6.65
C VAL A 143 -5.92 -14.14 7.60
N ILE A 144 -7.19 -14.57 7.60
CA ILE A 144 -7.67 -15.65 8.47
C ILE A 144 -6.89 -16.93 8.19
N LEU A 145 -6.81 -17.33 6.92
CA LEU A 145 -6.08 -18.53 6.50
C LEU A 145 -4.59 -18.44 6.86
N ALA A 146 -3.97 -17.27 6.66
CA ALA A 146 -2.57 -17.04 6.96
C ALA A 146 -2.29 -17.16 8.47
N GLN A 147 -3.15 -16.62 9.31
CA GLN A 147 -2.98 -16.68 10.77
C GLN A 147 -3.23 -18.08 11.33
N VAL A 148 -4.19 -18.83 10.78
CA VAL A 148 -4.37 -20.26 11.10
C VAL A 148 -3.11 -21.03 10.72
N TRP A 149 -2.58 -20.82 9.52
CA TRP A 149 -1.41 -21.56 9.06
C TRP A 149 -0.13 -21.19 9.83
N ARG A 150 0.07 -19.90 10.14
CA ARG A 150 1.15 -19.42 11.01
C ARG A 150 1.15 -20.18 12.34
N ARG A 151 -0.01 -20.27 13.00
CA ARG A 151 -0.14 -21.00 14.29
C ARG A 151 0.21 -22.47 14.15
N LEU A 152 -0.21 -23.12 13.06
CA LEU A 152 0.10 -24.53 12.79
C LEU A 152 1.60 -24.75 12.53
N LEU A 153 2.25 -23.84 11.80
CA LEU A 153 3.69 -23.90 11.52
C LEU A 153 4.52 -23.66 12.78
N LEU A 154 4.17 -22.66 13.59
CA LEU A 154 4.89 -22.38 14.84
C LEU A 154 4.73 -23.50 15.88
N LYS A 155 3.61 -24.23 15.88
CA LYS A 155 3.47 -25.46 16.68
C LYS A 155 4.48 -26.55 16.29
N ARG A 156 4.97 -26.54 15.05
CA ARG A 156 6.03 -27.44 14.56
C ARG A 156 7.44 -26.91 14.83
N GLY A 157 7.56 -25.73 15.45
CA GLY A 157 8.82 -25.07 15.79
C GLY A 157 9.23 -23.96 14.80
N GLN A 158 10.07 -23.04 15.28
CA GLN A 158 10.53 -21.87 14.52
C GLN A 158 11.24 -22.26 13.21
N ALA A 159 12.06 -23.31 13.24
CA ALA A 159 12.79 -23.77 12.05
C ALA A 159 11.84 -24.22 10.92
N ALA A 160 10.72 -24.87 11.25
CA ALA A 160 9.72 -25.27 10.27
C ALA A 160 9.01 -24.06 9.66
N PHE A 161 8.75 -23.03 10.47
CA PHE A 161 8.19 -21.77 10.00
C PHE A 161 9.16 -21.06 9.04
N ASP A 162 10.42 -20.89 9.43
CA ASP A 162 11.42 -20.18 8.64
C ASP A 162 11.70 -20.87 7.29
N ALA A 163 11.83 -22.21 7.29
CA ALA A 163 11.99 -22.99 6.06
C ALA A 163 10.80 -22.85 5.10
N THR A 164 9.57 -22.90 5.65
CA THR A 164 8.34 -22.70 4.85
C THR A 164 8.29 -21.28 4.28
N MET A 165 8.65 -20.28 5.07
CA MET A 165 8.69 -18.87 4.63
C MET A 165 9.74 -18.62 3.57
N ALA A 166 10.87 -19.31 3.62
CA ALA A 166 11.89 -19.23 2.57
C ALA A 166 11.35 -19.75 1.23
N GLN A 167 10.70 -20.92 1.22
CA GLN A 167 10.11 -21.47 -0.01
C GLN A 167 9.00 -20.59 -0.57
N LEU A 168 8.08 -20.14 0.28
CA LEU A 168 6.99 -19.25 -0.12
C LEU A 168 7.48 -17.88 -0.60
N GLY A 169 8.61 -17.39 -0.08
CA GLY A 169 9.23 -16.16 -0.56
C GLY A 169 9.58 -16.23 -2.05
N HIS A 170 10.16 -17.35 -2.51
CA HIS A 170 10.47 -17.55 -3.93
C HIS A 170 9.19 -17.61 -4.77
N ALA A 171 8.17 -18.34 -4.31
CA ALA A 171 6.88 -18.40 -5.00
C ALA A 171 6.20 -17.02 -5.09
N SER A 172 6.30 -16.20 -4.04
CA SER A 172 5.76 -14.84 -4.02
C SER A 172 6.43 -13.95 -5.07
N ILE A 173 7.76 -14.04 -5.21
CA ILE A 173 8.50 -13.25 -6.21
C ILE A 173 8.13 -13.70 -7.62
N ILE A 174 8.06 -15.01 -7.87
CA ILE A 174 7.63 -15.55 -9.17
C ILE A 174 6.20 -15.07 -9.49
N ALA A 175 5.27 -15.13 -8.53
CA ALA A 175 3.90 -14.67 -8.72
C ALA A 175 3.81 -13.16 -8.98
N LEU A 176 4.62 -12.35 -8.28
CA LEU A 176 4.72 -10.90 -8.51
C LEU A 176 5.22 -10.62 -9.93
N LEU A 177 6.34 -11.23 -10.32
CA LEU A 177 6.93 -11.04 -11.65
C LEU A 177 5.98 -11.52 -12.76
N ALA A 178 5.33 -12.66 -12.57
CA ALA A 178 4.32 -13.16 -13.51
C ALA A 178 3.13 -12.20 -13.61
N THR A 179 2.66 -11.64 -12.49
CA THR A 179 1.58 -10.64 -12.48
C THR A 179 2.01 -9.39 -13.25
N LEU A 180 3.25 -8.92 -13.07
CA LEU A 180 3.79 -7.78 -13.80
C LEU A 180 3.85 -8.06 -15.31
N VAL A 181 4.40 -9.20 -15.72
CA VAL A 181 4.45 -9.60 -17.14
C VAL A 181 3.04 -9.66 -17.74
N LEU A 182 2.08 -10.28 -17.04
CA LEU A 182 0.70 -10.35 -17.50
C LEU A 182 0.02 -8.98 -17.58
N LEU A 183 0.24 -8.11 -16.59
CA LEU A 183 -0.31 -6.76 -16.58
C LEU A 183 0.22 -5.95 -17.77
N PHE A 184 1.53 -5.97 -18.02
CA PHE A 184 2.11 -5.30 -19.20
C PHE A 184 1.68 -5.93 -20.52
N ALA A 185 1.51 -7.26 -20.57
CA ALA A 185 1.01 -7.94 -21.76
C ALA A 185 -0.45 -7.54 -22.08
N PHE A 186 -1.32 -7.46 -21.07
CA PHE A 186 -2.71 -7.07 -21.25
C PHE A 186 -2.91 -5.56 -21.46
N GLN A 187 -2.07 -4.72 -20.84
CA GLN A 187 -2.16 -3.26 -20.96
C GLN A 187 -1.25 -2.69 -22.05
N GLY A 188 -0.55 -3.53 -22.81
CA GLY A 188 0.44 -3.10 -23.80
C GLY A 188 -0.12 -2.16 -24.87
N GLU A 189 -1.30 -2.46 -25.41
CA GLU A 189 -1.96 -1.61 -26.40
C GLU A 189 -2.33 -0.24 -25.82
N ALA A 190 -2.86 -0.20 -24.60
CA ALA A 190 -3.20 1.04 -23.91
C ALA A 190 -1.94 1.90 -23.64
N ILE A 191 -0.82 1.28 -23.25
CA ILE A 191 0.46 1.97 -23.02
C ILE A 191 0.96 2.66 -24.29
N ILE A 192 0.86 2.00 -25.44
CA ILE A 192 1.30 2.55 -26.73
C ILE A 192 0.32 3.61 -27.25
N ALA A 193 -0.99 3.38 -27.07
CA ALA A 193 -2.03 4.27 -27.59
C ALA A 193 -2.19 5.55 -26.77
N GLN A 194 -1.92 5.52 -25.46
CA GLN A 194 -2.23 6.62 -24.54
C GLN A 194 -1.02 7.14 -23.72
N PRO A 195 0.16 7.38 -24.33
CA PRO A 195 1.35 7.76 -23.59
C PRO A 195 1.21 9.12 -22.88
N LEU A 196 0.48 10.06 -23.50
CA LEU A 196 0.23 11.38 -22.92
C LEU A 196 -0.63 11.28 -21.66
N ILE A 197 -1.69 10.46 -21.67
CA ILE A 197 -2.56 10.26 -20.51
C ILE A 197 -1.75 9.69 -19.35
N ILE A 198 -0.93 8.67 -19.61
CA ILE A 198 -0.05 8.06 -18.60
C ILE A 198 0.91 9.10 -18.01
N ALA A 199 1.53 9.93 -18.86
CA ALA A 199 2.42 10.99 -18.40
C ALA A 199 1.70 12.02 -17.52
N LEU A 200 0.49 12.43 -17.91
CA LEU A 200 -0.35 13.35 -17.12
C LEU A 200 -0.73 12.74 -15.77
N LEU A 201 -1.15 11.48 -15.72
CA LEU A 201 -1.48 10.78 -14.46
C LEU A 201 -0.26 10.56 -13.58
N ALA A 202 0.94 10.41 -14.16
CA ALA A 202 2.18 10.26 -13.42
C ALA A 202 2.56 11.54 -12.64
N VAL A 203 2.18 12.73 -13.11
CA VAL A 203 2.51 14.00 -12.44
C VAL A 203 1.99 14.08 -11.00
N PRO A 204 0.66 13.95 -10.71
CA PRO A 204 0.16 14.00 -9.35
C PRO A 204 0.70 12.84 -8.49
N ILE A 205 0.92 11.66 -9.08
CA ILE A 205 1.52 10.51 -8.38
C ILE A 205 2.94 10.86 -7.91
N LEU A 206 3.79 11.39 -8.79
CA LEU A 206 5.16 11.76 -8.47
C LEU A 206 5.20 12.85 -7.39
N ILE A 207 4.40 13.91 -7.55
CA ILE A 207 4.29 14.98 -6.56
C ILE A 207 3.92 14.39 -5.20
N GLN A 208 2.92 13.51 -5.16
CA GLN A 208 2.51 12.87 -3.93
C GLN A 208 3.61 12.00 -3.30
N VAL A 209 4.30 11.19 -4.10
CA VAL A 209 5.36 10.29 -3.61
C VAL A 209 6.47 11.10 -2.94
N PHE A 210 6.94 12.17 -3.57
CA PHE A 210 7.97 13.05 -3.00
C PHE A 210 7.45 13.82 -1.79
N PHE A 211 6.21 14.32 -1.85
CA PHE A 211 5.59 15.03 -0.74
C PHE A 211 5.45 14.15 0.50
N ASN A 212 4.86 12.95 0.37
CA ASN A 212 4.66 12.03 1.49
C ASN A 212 5.99 11.54 2.06
N SER A 213 6.94 11.18 1.19
CA SER A 213 8.29 10.76 1.62
C SER A 213 9.00 11.87 2.40
N GLY A 214 9.01 13.09 1.84
CA GLY A 214 9.62 14.25 2.46
C GLY A 214 8.95 14.64 3.78
N LEU A 215 7.62 14.65 3.81
CA LEU A 215 6.82 14.97 5.00
C LEU A 215 7.05 13.94 6.10
N ALA A 216 6.94 12.64 5.80
CA ALA A 216 7.15 11.57 6.77
C ALA A 216 8.58 11.63 7.33
N TYR A 217 9.60 11.77 6.47
CA TYR A 217 10.98 11.90 6.91
C TYR A 217 11.17 13.11 7.83
N TRP A 218 10.67 14.27 7.42
CA TRP A 218 10.78 15.52 8.17
C TRP A 218 10.05 15.46 9.52
N LEU A 219 8.82 14.93 9.55
CA LEU A 219 8.05 14.77 10.78
C LEU A 219 8.79 13.84 11.77
N ASN A 220 9.34 12.72 11.29
CA ASN A 220 10.15 11.83 12.11
C ASN A 220 11.37 12.54 12.71
N ARG A 221 12.08 13.32 11.90
CA ARG A 221 13.22 14.13 12.38
C ARG A 221 12.77 15.15 13.42
N LYS A 222 11.59 15.77 13.26
CA LYS A 222 11.03 16.72 14.24
C LYS A 222 10.64 16.08 15.56
N VAL A 223 10.11 14.85 15.57
CA VAL A 223 9.76 14.14 16.80
C VAL A 223 10.97 13.47 17.49
N GLY A 224 12.16 13.62 16.89
CA GLY A 224 13.45 13.16 17.44
C GLY A 224 13.86 11.76 17.02
N GLU A 225 13.22 11.17 16.00
CA GLU A 225 13.54 9.83 15.53
C GLU A 225 14.88 9.79 14.77
N LYS A 226 15.56 8.65 14.91
CA LYS A 226 16.81 8.35 14.19
C LYS A 226 16.53 8.10 12.71
N HIS A 227 17.56 8.23 11.88
CA HIS A 227 17.46 7.91 10.46
C HIS A 227 16.96 6.48 10.20
N SER A 228 17.38 5.51 11.03
CA SER A 228 16.95 4.11 10.95
C SER A 228 15.43 3.91 11.14
N VAL A 229 14.72 4.89 11.69
CA VAL A 229 13.25 4.90 11.82
C VAL A 229 12.62 5.86 10.81
N ALA A 230 13.19 7.05 10.66
CA ALA A 230 12.71 8.08 9.76
C ALA A 230 12.72 7.64 8.29
N CYS A 231 13.76 6.91 7.85
CA CYS A 231 13.86 6.46 6.47
C CYS A 231 12.83 5.37 6.14
N PRO A 232 12.69 4.28 6.92
CA PRO A 232 11.60 3.33 6.69
C PRO A 232 10.22 3.96 6.79
N SER A 233 10.01 4.90 7.72
CA SER A 233 8.75 5.64 7.82
C SER A 233 8.43 6.41 6.53
N ALA A 234 9.43 7.08 5.94
CA ALA A 234 9.28 7.79 4.67
C ALA A 234 8.97 6.87 3.49
N LEU A 235 9.67 5.74 3.42
CA LEU A 235 9.45 4.74 2.37
C LEU A 235 8.06 4.10 2.48
N ILE A 236 7.62 3.78 3.70
CA ILE A 236 6.28 3.26 3.96
C ILE A 236 5.21 4.32 3.65
N GLY A 237 5.47 5.57 4.07
CA GLY A 237 4.62 6.74 3.81
C GLY A 237 4.36 7.01 2.33
N ALA A 238 5.37 6.76 1.48
CA ALA A 238 5.31 7.06 0.06
C ALA A 238 4.83 5.88 -0.79
N SER A 239 5.01 4.64 -0.33
CA SER A 239 4.76 3.44 -1.14
C SER A 239 3.27 3.07 -1.20
N ASN A 240 2.84 2.55 -2.35
CA ASN A 240 1.47 2.10 -2.61
C ASN A 240 1.41 0.59 -2.83
N PHE A 241 0.27 -0.03 -2.50
CA PHE A 241 0.01 -1.44 -2.81
C PHE A 241 -0.81 -1.55 -4.09
N PHE A 242 -0.12 -1.40 -5.22
CA PHE A 242 -0.77 -1.28 -6.53
C PHE A 242 -1.52 -2.56 -6.93
N GLU A 243 -1.06 -3.74 -6.50
CA GLU A 243 -1.71 -4.99 -6.83
C GLU A 243 -3.10 -5.11 -6.21
N LEU A 244 -3.30 -4.53 -5.02
CA LEU A 244 -4.62 -4.43 -4.40
C LEU A 244 -5.47 -3.36 -5.08
N ALA A 245 -4.87 -2.26 -5.54
CA ALA A 245 -5.60 -1.21 -6.24
C ALA A 245 -6.08 -1.64 -7.64
N VAL A 246 -5.39 -2.60 -8.27
CA VAL A 246 -5.76 -3.18 -9.57
C VAL A 246 -6.79 -4.32 -9.42
N ALA A 247 -6.83 -5.00 -8.27
CA ALA A 247 -7.67 -6.16 -7.99
C ALA A 247 -9.09 -5.80 -7.57
#